data_AF-A0A1X0SW90-F1
#
_entry.id   AF-A0A1X0SW90-F1
#
_cell.length_a   1.000
_cell.length_b   1.000
_cell.length_c   1.000
_cell.angle_alpha   90.00
_cell.angle_beta   90.00
_cell.angle_gamma   90.00
#
_symmetry.space_group_name_H-M   'P 1'
#
loop_
_entity.id
_entity.type
_entity.pdbx_description
1 polymer ?
#
loop_
_entity_poly.entity_id
_entity_poly.type
_entity_poly.pdbx_seq_one_letter_code
_entity_poly.pdbx_strand_id
1 'polypeptide(L)'
;MSVVVPNVFKGIAMVIDNDIGREPDGIDKIIKSIRDSGGHFIKMDRLPDIAYDLDHLSGVSFFIMDWNLEGDTESENLELGITKPAGLKDAMVAENIAFLKRLSRSRHAPVFVFTNETPEDVQELLMEDEDLRPDVQARAITVQSKTVVGDRLYEVLENWANETPSVLTLKSWERSHRKAANELFVDLHNRTTYWPVMMWQTFQADGVFPKLEMARLLNRLVESRMGELDLDLDPFVGTVEEKKSADEDDYRRSMFRVLEGERFVRNARLDAGFYATGDVFSFRVPDSNQVTYWINVRAECDCLRGGDSHELYLLRTKEIVDADNLIDPDYGAILKEKDSEAIVYAMFDGRTFAAQFRDLKPVKFKTLRKDYVRVGRLLPPFVTRLQQRYAAYIQRPGLPRIPPALKRTGGAGG
;
A
#
# COMPACT_ATOMS: atom_id res chain seq x y z
N MET A 1 29.66 5.66 10.40
CA MET A 1 29.34 7.08 10.13
C MET A 1 27.86 7.11 9.83
N SER A 2 27.06 7.87 10.58
CA SER A 2 25.61 7.91 10.34
C SER A 2 25.35 8.55 8.98
N VAL A 3 24.64 7.81 8.12
CA VAL A 3 24.23 8.26 6.80
C VAL A 3 22.89 8.95 6.97
N VAL A 4 22.90 10.17 7.49
CA VAL A 4 21.67 10.93 7.63
C VAL A 4 21.54 11.86 6.42
N VAL A 5 20.45 11.72 5.68
CA VAL A 5 19.87 12.84 4.93
C VAL A 5 19.20 13.75 5.96
N PRO A 6 19.75 14.93 6.30
CA PRO A 6 19.17 15.76 7.34
C PRO A 6 17.74 16.14 6.95
N ASN A 7 16.81 16.06 7.90
CA ASN A 7 15.41 16.47 7.71
C ASN A 7 14.56 15.55 6.81
N VAL A 8 14.55 14.23 7.04
CA VAL A 8 13.53 13.34 6.45
C VAL A 8 12.12 13.76 6.90
N PHE A 9 11.97 14.09 8.19
CA PHE A 9 10.71 14.53 8.79
C PHE A 9 10.53 16.05 8.67
N LYS A 10 10.01 16.48 7.52
CA LYS A 10 9.53 17.86 7.32
C LYS A 10 8.01 17.89 7.29
N GLY A 11 7.42 18.82 8.03
CA GLY A 11 5.99 19.08 8.08
C GLY A 11 5.50 19.29 9.51
N ILE A 12 4.18 19.24 9.70
CA ILE A 12 3.56 19.47 11.00
C ILE A 12 3.56 18.17 11.81
N ALA A 13 4.07 18.22 13.03
CA ALA A 13 3.94 17.15 14.02
C ALA A 13 2.59 17.27 14.76
N MET A 14 1.93 16.16 15.03
CA MET A 14 0.84 16.15 16.03
C MET A 14 1.41 15.67 17.35
N VAL A 15 1.24 16.45 18.41
CA VAL A 15 1.66 16.09 19.77
C VAL A 15 0.41 15.92 20.62
N ILE A 16 0.14 14.69 21.04
CA ILE A 16 -0.98 14.33 21.91
C ILE A 16 -0.42 14.06 23.30
N ASP A 17 -0.60 15.01 24.21
CA ASP A 17 -0.05 14.96 25.57
C ASP A 17 -0.82 15.97 26.45
N ASN A 18 -1.29 15.50 27.61
CA ASN A 18 -2.09 16.22 28.60
C ASN A 18 -1.27 17.16 29.48
N ASP A 19 0.05 16.98 29.55
CA ASP A 19 0.97 17.73 30.41
C ASP A 19 1.75 18.83 29.68
N ILE A 20 1.46 19.07 28.38
CA ILE A 20 2.14 20.17 27.64
C ILE A 20 1.88 21.51 28.31
N GLY A 21 2.97 22.18 28.73
CA GLY A 21 2.95 23.44 29.46
C GLY A 21 2.82 23.29 30.99
N ARG A 22 2.91 22.07 31.53
CA ARG A 22 2.94 21.77 32.97
C ARG A 22 4.32 21.20 33.31
N GLU A 23 5.11 21.93 34.09
CA GLU A 23 6.39 21.40 34.61
C GLU A 23 6.14 20.26 35.61
N PRO A 24 6.98 19.20 35.67
CA PRO A 24 8.31 19.07 35.06
C PRO A 24 8.39 18.02 33.92
N ASP A 25 7.34 17.87 33.10
CA ASP A 25 7.30 16.75 32.17
C ASP A 25 8.27 16.90 30.97
N GLY A 26 8.79 15.75 30.50
CA GLY A 26 9.80 15.68 29.44
C GLY A 26 9.32 16.18 28.07
N ILE A 27 8.00 16.31 27.86
CA ILE A 27 7.41 16.70 26.58
C ILE A 27 7.79 18.12 26.13
N ASP A 28 8.02 19.04 27.07
CA ASP A 28 8.39 20.42 26.72
C ASP A 28 9.77 20.50 26.06
N LYS A 29 10.70 19.58 26.40
CA LYS A 29 11.99 19.46 25.72
C LYS A 29 11.84 18.97 24.28
N ILE A 30 10.90 18.05 24.06
CA ILE A 30 10.58 17.49 22.74
C ILE A 30 9.96 18.60 21.86
N ILE A 31 9.01 19.36 22.41
CA ILE A 31 8.40 20.51 21.75
C ILE A 31 9.44 21.57 21.40
N LYS A 32 10.37 21.84 22.33
CA LYS A 32 11.48 22.76 22.08
C LYS A 32 12.36 22.28 20.93
N SER A 33 12.72 20.99 20.88
CA SER A 33 13.49 20.38 19.79
C SER A 33 12.82 20.56 18.42
N ILE A 34 11.49 20.41 18.34
CA ILE A 34 10.69 20.68 17.12
C ILE A 34 10.85 22.14 16.68
N ARG A 35 10.69 23.09 17.61
CA ARG A 35 10.76 24.53 17.30
C ARG A 35 12.17 24.95 16.88
N ASP A 36 13.20 24.49 17.61
CA ASP A 36 14.60 24.85 17.36
C ASP A 36 15.07 24.35 15.99
N SER A 37 14.45 23.30 15.46
CA SER A 37 14.71 22.76 14.12
C SER A 37 13.86 23.41 13.01
N GLY A 38 13.09 24.45 13.34
CA GLY A 38 12.19 25.15 12.41
C GLY A 38 10.90 24.38 12.07
N GLY A 39 10.57 23.34 12.84
CA GLY A 39 9.34 22.58 12.71
C GLY A 39 8.14 23.26 13.36
N HIS A 40 6.94 22.82 12.99
CA HIS A 40 5.69 23.22 13.62
C HIS A 40 4.97 22.00 14.20
N PHE A 41 4.19 22.22 15.25
CA PHE A 41 3.36 21.19 15.84
C PHE A 41 1.95 21.69 16.15
N ILE A 42 1.01 20.75 16.18
CA ILE A 42 -0.34 20.94 16.70
C ILE A 42 -0.41 20.16 18.02
N LYS A 43 -0.94 20.80 19.06
CA LYS A 43 -1.16 20.20 20.37
C LYS A 43 -2.57 19.61 20.45
N MET A 44 -2.70 18.44 21.08
CA MET A 44 -3.95 17.89 21.58
C MET A 44 -3.76 17.37 23.01
N ASP A 45 -4.60 17.82 23.93
CA ASP A 45 -4.50 17.52 25.36
C ASP A 45 -5.11 16.14 25.71
N ARG A 46 -5.81 15.52 24.75
CA ARG A 46 -6.49 14.23 24.87
C ARG A 46 -6.65 13.59 23.50
N LEU A 47 -6.97 12.30 23.47
CA LEU A 47 -7.32 11.61 22.24
C LEU A 47 -8.57 12.21 21.59
N PRO A 48 -8.63 12.24 20.25
CA PRO A 48 -9.86 12.61 19.56
C PRO A 48 -10.96 11.56 19.80
N ASP A 49 -12.19 12.04 19.95
CA ASP A 49 -13.37 11.17 20.10
C ASP A 49 -13.45 10.13 18.98
N ILE A 50 -14.14 9.01 19.26
CA ILE A 50 -14.29 7.91 18.28
C ILE A 50 -14.98 8.35 16.98
N ALA A 51 -15.80 9.41 17.05
CA ALA A 51 -16.51 9.99 15.91
C ALA A 51 -15.70 11.06 15.17
N TYR A 52 -14.53 11.47 15.68
CA TYR A 52 -13.69 12.49 15.04
C TYR A 52 -13.18 11.99 13.69
N ASP A 53 -13.32 12.82 12.66
CA ASP A 53 -12.82 12.53 11.33
C ASP A 53 -11.31 12.75 11.26
N LEU A 54 -10.55 11.65 11.16
CA LEU A 54 -9.09 11.68 11.10
C LEU A 54 -8.55 12.31 9.81
N ASP A 55 -9.38 12.54 8.79
CA ASP A 55 -8.98 13.23 7.56
C ASP A 55 -8.57 14.69 7.80
N HIS A 56 -9.06 15.30 8.88
CA HIS A 56 -8.59 16.61 9.36
C HIS A 56 -7.10 16.60 9.73
N LEU A 57 -6.51 15.43 9.99
CA LEU A 57 -5.10 15.26 10.32
C LEU A 57 -4.26 14.83 9.11
N SER A 58 -4.81 14.84 7.88
CA SER A 58 -4.12 14.39 6.65
C SER A 58 -2.81 15.13 6.36
N GLY A 59 -2.69 16.40 6.78
CA GLY A 59 -1.47 17.19 6.64
C GLY A 59 -0.36 16.90 7.66
N VAL A 60 -0.67 16.14 8.72
CA VAL A 60 0.30 15.78 9.76
C VAL A 60 1.31 14.78 9.22
N SER A 61 2.59 15.03 9.50
CA SER A 61 3.70 14.22 8.95
C SER A 61 4.08 13.03 9.83
N PHE A 62 3.93 13.16 11.15
CA PHE A 62 4.14 12.11 12.16
C PHE A 62 3.43 12.48 13.48
N PHE A 63 3.20 11.48 14.32
CA PHE A 63 2.52 11.60 15.62
C PHE A 63 3.50 11.39 16.74
N ILE A 64 3.41 12.25 17.76
CA ILE A 64 4.01 12.07 19.07
C ILE A 64 2.84 11.93 20.04
N MET A 65 2.82 10.88 20.82
CA MET A 65 1.74 10.57 21.73
C MET A 65 2.34 10.18 23.09
N ASP A 66 1.85 10.77 24.17
CA ASP A 66 2.05 10.17 25.50
C ASP A 66 1.18 8.93 25.63
N TRP A 67 1.72 7.89 26.27
CA TRP A 67 0.94 6.71 26.61
C TRP A 67 -0.03 7.00 27.76
N ASN A 68 0.37 7.85 28.71
CA ASN A 68 -0.42 8.16 29.89
C ASN A 68 -1.17 9.48 29.73
N LEU A 69 -2.29 9.46 28.99
CA LEU A 69 -3.11 10.64 28.74
C LEU A 69 -4.18 10.90 29.82
N GLU A 70 -4.01 10.35 31.02
CA GLU A 70 -4.93 10.64 32.12
C GLU A 70 -4.88 12.14 32.46
N GLY A 71 -5.87 12.89 31.96
CA GLY A 71 -6.12 14.22 32.47
C GLY A 71 -6.33 14.18 33.97
N ASP A 72 -5.91 15.23 34.68
CA ASP A 72 -6.54 15.63 35.93
C ASP A 72 -8.02 15.93 35.66
N THR A 73 -8.85 14.92 35.43
CA THR A 73 -10.28 15.02 35.67
C THR A 73 -10.43 15.10 37.18
N GLU A 74 -10.41 16.34 37.66
CA GLU A 74 -10.69 16.75 39.03
C GLU A 74 -9.84 16.03 40.07
N SER A 75 -8.64 16.58 40.27
CA SER A 75 -8.02 16.68 41.59
C SER A 75 -8.94 17.50 42.53
N GLU A 76 -10.17 17.04 42.78
CA GLU A 76 -10.77 17.21 44.11
C GLU A 76 -10.04 16.23 45.02
N ASN A 77 -8.97 16.72 45.65
CA ASN A 77 -8.44 16.25 46.93
C ASN A 77 -8.63 14.74 47.23
N LEU A 78 -7.94 13.88 46.50
CA LEU A 78 -7.60 12.56 47.06
C LEU A 78 -6.38 12.78 47.97
N GLU A 79 -6.65 13.29 49.17
CA GLU A 79 -5.72 13.24 50.28
C GLU A 79 -5.26 11.78 50.49
N LEU A 80 -3.94 11.60 50.54
CA LEU A 80 -3.26 10.47 51.18
C LEU A 80 -3.64 9.06 50.68
N GLY A 81 -2.86 8.57 49.69
CA GLY A 81 -2.52 7.14 49.60
C GLY A 81 -3.57 6.20 49.00
N ILE A 82 -4.48 6.70 48.16
CA ILE A 82 -5.43 5.85 47.43
C ILE A 82 -4.81 5.43 46.09
N THR A 83 -4.41 4.16 45.99
CA THR A 83 -4.01 3.53 44.74
C THR A 83 -5.18 3.56 43.76
N LYS A 84 -4.97 4.10 42.55
CA LYS A 84 -5.99 4.19 41.50
C LYS A 84 -6.62 2.81 41.19
N PRO A 85 -7.93 2.72 40.86
CA PRO A 85 -8.56 1.46 40.51
C PRO A 85 -7.94 0.87 39.23
N ALA A 86 -7.58 -0.41 39.24
CA ALA A 86 -6.97 -1.10 38.09
C ALA A 86 -7.79 -0.94 36.79
N GLY A 87 -9.12 -0.93 36.88
CA GLY A 87 -10.01 -0.80 35.71
C GLY A 87 -9.96 0.55 34.98
N LEU A 88 -9.40 1.61 35.60
CA LEU A 88 -9.24 2.91 34.96
C LEU A 88 -8.03 2.92 34.02
N LYS A 89 -6.94 2.25 34.44
CA LYS A 89 -5.76 2.00 33.60
C LYS A 89 -6.12 1.13 32.39
N ASP A 90 -6.90 0.07 32.60
CA ASP A 90 -7.33 -0.82 31.51
C ASP A 90 -8.19 -0.10 30.46
N ALA A 91 -9.07 0.81 30.89
CA ALA A 91 -9.90 1.60 29.99
C ALA A 91 -9.07 2.57 29.13
N MET A 92 -8.09 3.26 29.72
CA MET A 92 -7.17 4.13 28.99
C MET A 92 -6.35 3.34 27.96
N VAL A 93 -5.78 2.19 28.36
CA VAL A 93 -5.02 1.33 27.45
C VAL A 93 -5.90 0.89 26.26
N ALA A 94 -7.15 0.52 26.52
CA ALA A 94 -8.10 0.18 25.46
C ALA A 94 -8.40 1.35 24.52
N GLU A 95 -8.51 2.58 25.05
CA GLU A 95 -8.73 3.79 24.25
C GLU A 95 -7.52 4.12 23.36
N ASN A 96 -6.30 4.07 23.93
CA ASN A 96 -5.05 4.24 23.19
C ASN A 96 -4.94 3.24 22.03
N ILE A 97 -5.17 1.95 22.31
CA ILE A 97 -5.16 0.89 21.30
C ILE A 97 -6.22 1.16 20.22
N ALA A 98 -7.44 1.52 20.60
CA ALA A 98 -8.52 1.82 19.65
C ALA A 98 -8.17 3.01 18.75
N PHE A 99 -7.55 4.06 19.29
CA PHE A 99 -7.08 5.20 18.51
C PHE A 99 -5.98 4.80 17.53
N LEU A 100 -4.96 4.07 17.97
CA LEU A 100 -3.86 3.62 17.11
C LEU A 100 -4.36 2.75 15.96
N LYS A 101 -5.33 1.87 16.18
CA LYS A 101 -5.97 1.06 15.12
C LYS A 101 -6.69 1.92 14.09
N ARG A 102 -7.41 2.95 14.54
CA ARG A 102 -8.09 3.89 13.62
C ARG A 102 -7.06 4.67 12.81
N LEU A 103 -5.96 5.07 13.44
CA LEU A 103 -4.89 5.81 12.79
C LEU A 103 -4.17 4.96 11.73
N SER A 104 -3.78 3.72 12.05
CA SER A 104 -3.08 2.84 11.10
C SER A 104 -3.93 2.44 9.89
N ARG A 105 -5.26 2.29 10.09
CA ARG A 105 -6.20 2.02 8.99
C ARG A 105 -6.42 3.21 8.06
N SER A 106 -6.33 4.43 8.58
CA SER A 106 -6.57 5.66 7.81
C SER A 106 -5.31 6.19 7.11
N ARG A 107 -4.11 5.96 7.68
CA ARG A 107 -2.87 6.50 7.12
C ARG A 107 -1.64 5.70 7.53
N HIS A 108 -0.70 5.59 6.59
CA HIS A 108 0.66 5.18 6.88
C HIS A 108 1.50 6.39 7.36
N ALA A 109 1.41 6.71 8.65
CA ALA A 109 2.25 7.74 9.28
C ALA A 109 2.97 7.17 10.51
N PRO A 110 4.22 7.58 10.76
CA PRO A 110 4.95 7.14 11.94
C PRO A 110 4.28 7.64 13.22
N VAL A 111 4.18 6.77 14.21
CA VAL A 111 3.69 7.10 15.56
C VAL A 111 4.79 6.84 16.58
N PHE A 112 5.15 7.88 17.31
CA PHE A 112 6.12 7.84 18.39
C PHE A 112 5.38 7.95 19.71
N VAL A 113 5.31 6.84 20.44
CA VAL A 113 4.78 6.80 21.80
C VAL A 113 5.92 7.11 22.76
N PHE A 114 5.88 8.27 23.40
CA PHE A 114 6.88 8.68 24.38
C PHE A 114 6.28 8.63 25.77
N THR A 115 6.75 7.69 26.57
CA THR A 115 6.15 7.36 27.87
C THR A 115 7.10 7.63 29.03
N ASN A 116 6.53 7.91 30.21
CA ASN A 116 7.25 7.89 31.49
C ASN A 116 7.20 6.48 32.15
N GLU A 117 6.39 5.57 31.63
CA GLU A 117 6.37 4.14 32.01
C GLU A 117 7.55 3.37 31.38
N THR A 118 7.71 2.10 31.75
CA THR A 118 8.67 1.19 31.11
C THR A 118 8.29 0.99 29.63
N PRO A 119 9.14 1.37 28.66
CA PRO A 119 8.82 1.21 27.24
C PRO A 119 8.50 -0.23 26.84
N GLU A 120 9.16 -1.21 27.46
CA GLU A 120 8.96 -2.64 27.22
C GLU A 120 7.54 -3.09 27.57
N ASP A 121 6.98 -2.61 28.69
CA ASP A 121 5.61 -2.95 29.13
C ASP A 121 4.57 -2.43 28.12
N VAL A 122 4.77 -1.20 27.63
CA VAL A 122 3.90 -0.60 26.60
C VAL A 122 4.04 -1.34 25.26
N GLN A 123 5.26 -1.74 24.89
CA GLN A 123 5.48 -2.53 23.68
C GLN A 123 4.80 -3.90 23.77
N GLU A 124 4.83 -4.56 24.93
CA GLU A 124 4.16 -5.85 25.15
C GLU A 124 2.64 -5.72 24.96
N LEU A 125 2.02 -4.71 25.57
CA LEU A 125 0.58 -4.42 25.38
C LEU A 125 0.20 -4.20 23.92
N LEU A 126 1.02 -3.46 23.17
CA LEU A 126 0.78 -3.22 21.74
C LEU A 126 1.00 -4.48 20.89
N MET A 127 1.91 -5.37 21.30
CA MET A 127 2.21 -6.64 20.63
C MET A 127 1.16 -7.72 20.91
N GLU A 128 0.47 -7.68 22.04
CA GLU A 128 -0.64 -8.58 22.34
C GLU A 128 -1.82 -8.38 21.37
N ASP A 129 -2.05 -7.15 20.91
CA ASP A 129 -3.11 -6.82 19.98
C ASP A 129 -2.79 -7.26 18.53
N GLU A 130 -3.64 -8.10 17.94
CA GLU A 130 -3.41 -8.67 16.60
C GLU A 130 -3.41 -7.63 15.47
N ASP A 131 -4.15 -6.51 15.60
CA ASP A 131 -4.21 -5.47 14.57
C ASP A 131 -2.97 -4.58 14.60
N LEU A 132 -2.41 -4.32 15.79
CA LEU A 132 -1.26 -3.42 15.98
C LEU A 132 0.08 -4.14 15.97
N ARG A 133 0.12 -5.44 16.28
CA ARG A 133 1.35 -6.25 16.25
C ARG A 133 2.16 -6.08 14.95
N PRO A 134 1.56 -6.09 13.74
CA PRO A 134 2.32 -5.86 12.51
C PRO A 134 2.94 -4.46 12.45
N ASP A 135 2.25 -3.43 12.94
CA ASP A 135 2.74 -2.04 12.95
C ASP A 135 3.90 -1.86 13.93
N VAL A 136 3.87 -2.54 15.08
CA VAL A 136 4.98 -2.54 16.05
C VAL A 136 6.19 -3.32 15.50
N GLN A 137 5.96 -4.51 14.94
CA GLN A 137 7.03 -5.32 14.33
C GLN A 137 7.69 -4.63 13.13
N ALA A 138 6.89 -3.96 12.30
CA ALA A 138 7.36 -3.15 11.19
C ALA A 138 7.86 -1.75 11.63
N ARG A 139 7.83 -1.46 12.93
CA ARG A 139 8.26 -0.20 13.56
C ARG A 139 7.51 1.05 13.11
N ALA A 140 6.34 0.92 12.50
CA ALA A 140 5.44 2.04 12.23
C ALA A 140 4.97 2.73 13.52
N ILE A 141 4.86 1.96 14.61
CA ILE A 141 4.69 2.46 15.97
C ILE A 141 5.99 2.20 16.74
N THR A 142 6.59 3.24 17.30
CA THR A 142 7.82 3.16 18.09
C THR A 142 7.56 3.69 19.49
N VAL A 143 7.98 2.93 20.50
CA VAL A 143 7.84 3.31 21.91
C VAL A 143 9.21 3.62 22.49
N GLN A 144 9.38 4.79 23.10
CA GLN A 144 10.59 5.17 23.84
C GLN A 144 10.25 5.94 25.12
N SER A 145 11.22 6.04 26.03
CA SER A 145 11.03 6.86 27.23
C SER A 145 11.21 8.35 26.94
N LYS A 146 10.41 9.21 27.59
CA LYS A 146 10.53 10.68 27.47
C LYS A 146 11.93 11.18 27.89
N THR A 147 12.56 10.50 28.85
CA THR A 147 13.92 10.82 29.34
C THR A 147 15.02 10.54 28.33
N VAL A 148 14.89 9.47 27.52
CA VAL A 148 15.87 9.14 26.47
C VAL A 148 15.74 10.10 25.31
N VAL A 149 14.51 10.45 24.91
CA VAL A 149 14.25 11.34 23.77
C VAL A 149 14.67 12.77 24.09
N GLY A 150 14.11 13.38 25.14
CA GLY A 150 14.46 14.73 25.58
C GLY A 150 14.57 15.77 24.45
N ASP A 151 15.73 16.41 24.34
CA ASP A 151 16.08 17.38 23.30
C ASP A 151 16.59 16.74 22.00
N ARG A 152 16.80 15.42 21.99
CA ARG A 152 17.35 14.63 20.87
C ARG A 152 16.28 14.01 19.98
N LEU A 153 15.11 14.64 19.88
CA LEU A 153 13.98 14.13 19.07
C LEU A 153 14.43 13.78 17.65
N TYR A 154 15.09 14.70 16.94
CA TYR A 154 15.48 14.46 15.55
C TYR A 154 16.53 13.37 15.41
N GLU A 155 17.43 13.19 16.37
CA GLU A 155 18.34 12.04 16.37
C GLU A 155 17.57 10.72 16.49
N VAL A 156 16.53 10.67 17.34
CA VAL A 156 15.66 9.50 17.48
C VAL A 156 14.89 9.23 16.19
N LEU A 157 14.33 10.27 15.57
CA LEU A 157 13.61 10.18 14.30
C LEU A 157 14.54 9.71 13.16
N GLU A 158 15.75 10.23 13.09
CA GLU A 158 16.74 9.89 12.07
C GLU A 158 17.28 8.47 12.26
N ASN A 159 17.58 8.07 13.49
CA ASN A 159 17.97 6.69 13.80
C ASN A 159 16.86 5.71 13.42
N TRP A 160 15.60 6.05 13.72
CA TRP A 160 14.46 5.24 13.33
C TRP A 160 14.31 5.13 11.80
N ALA A 161 14.49 6.25 11.07
CA ALA A 161 14.47 6.24 9.61
C ALA A 161 15.59 5.38 9.01
N ASN A 162 16.78 5.38 9.64
CA ASN A 162 17.93 4.54 9.26
C ASN A 162 17.70 3.05 9.50
N GLU A 163 16.61 2.68 10.15
CA GLU A 163 16.23 1.28 10.40
C GLU A 163 14.95 0.88 9.65
N THR A 164 14.30 1.82 8.95
CA THR A 164 12.96 1.62 8.35
C THR A 164 12.92 2.12 6.89
N PRO A 165 13.45 1.34 5.92
CA PRO A 165 13.61 1.79 4.53
C PRO A 165 12.29 2.09 3.79
N SER A 166 11.20 1.41 4.17
CA SER A 166 9.86 1.64 3.60
C SER A 166 9.36 3.06 3.89
N VAL A 167 9.63 3.59 5.08
CA VAL A 167 9.20 4.93 5.46
C VAL A 167 10.07 5.99 4.78
N LEU A 168 11.39 5.75 4.69
CA LEU A 168 12.27 6.62 3.93
C LEU A 168 11.80 6.73 2.47
N THR A 169 11.44 5.60 1.86
CA THR A 169 10.87 5.54 0.51
C THR A 169 9.57 6.33 0.42
N LEU A 170 8.62 6.12 1.34
CA LEU A 170 7.35 6.85 1.36
C LEU A 170 7.58 8.35 1.48
N LYS A 171 8.38 8.82 2.44
CA LYS A 171 8.57 10.25 2.69
C LYS A 171 9.27 10.96 1.53
N SER A 172 10.22 10.29 0.90
CA SER A 172 10.90 10.79 -0.30
C SER A 172 9.91 10.91 -1.46
N TRP A 173 9.06 9.90 -1.66
CA TRP A 173 8.03 9.91 -2.70
C TRP A 173 6.95 10.96 -2.42
N GLU A 174 6.42 11.08 -1.20
CA GLU A 174 5.41 12.07 -0.82
C GLU A 174 5.89 13.50 -1.10
N ARG A 175 7.16 13.78 -0.81
CA ARG A 175 7.77 15.09 -1.05
C ARG A 175 7.81 15.41 -2.54
N SER A 176 8.27 14.47 -3.36
CA SER A 176 8.31 14.63 -4.82
C SER A 176 6.90 14.77 -5.41
N HIS A 177 5.96 13.93 -4.96
CA HIS A 177 4.57 13.96 -5.39
C HIS A 177 3.87 15.28 -5.05
N ARG A 178 3.97 15.76 -3.80
CA ARG A 178 3.34 17.03 -3.38
C ARG A 178 3.88 18.22 -4.16
N LYS A 179 5.21 18.25 -4.39
CA LYS A 179 5.84 19.28 -5.22
C LYS A 179 5.28 19.25 -6.65
N ALA A 180 5.27 18.09 -7.29
CA ALA A 180 4.76 17.91 -8.65
C ALA A 180 3.26 18.26 -8.78
N ALA A 181 2.44 17.86 -7.80
CA ALA A 181 1.01 18.18 -7.76
C ALA A 181 0.78 19.70 -7.61
N ASN A 182 1.50 20.36 -6.71
CA ASN A 182 1.40 21.81 -6.55
C ASN A 182 1.85 22.55 -7.81
N GLU A 183 2.98 22.16 -8.40
CA GLU A 183 3.47 22.75 -9.65
C GLU A 183 2.46 22.57 -10.81
N LEU A 184 1.85 21.39 -10.93
CA LEU A 184 0.78 21.13 -11.89
C LEU A 184 -0.39 22.09 -11.73
N PHE A 185 -0.92 22.22 -10.51
CA PHE A 185 -2.09 23.06 -10.27
C PHE A 185 -1.77 24.54 -10.43
N VAL A 186 -0.57 25.00 -10.05
CA VAL A 186 -0.12 26.37 -10.33
C VAL A 186 -0.02 26.63 -11.83
N ASP A 187 0.62 25.75 -12.60
CA ASP A 187 0.78 25.88 -14.06
C ASP A 187 -0.58 25.94 -14.77
N LEU A 188 -1.48 24.99 -14.49
CA LEU A 188 -2.79 24.97 -15.14
C LEU A 188 -3.71 26.10 -14.66
N HIS A 189 -3.68 26.46 -13.38
CA HIS A 189 -4.44 27.60 -12.85
C HIS A 189 -4.03 28.91 -13.53
N ASN A 190 -2.73 29.14 -13.72
CA ASN A 190 -2.19 30.33 -14.38
C ASN A 190 -2.56 30.40 -15.88
N ARG A 191 -2.83 29.26 -16.52
CA ARG A 191 -3.34 29.23 -17.91
C ARG A 191 -4.82 29.57 -17.97
N THR A 192 -5.61 28.95 -17.12
CA THR A 192 -7.03 29.26 -16.92
C THR A 192 -7.56 28.54 -15.69
N THR A 193 -8.29 29.25 -14.84
CA THR A 193 -8.92 28.65 -13.65
C THR A 193 -10.01 27.63 -14.00
N TYR A 194 -10.53 27.66 -15.22
CA TYR A 194 -11.58 26.75 -15.72
C TYR A 194 -11.05 25.51 -16.42
N TRP A 195 -9.74 25.28 -16.44
CA TRP A 195 -9.14 24.11 -17.10
C TRP A 195 -9.82 22.77 -16.72
N PRO A 196 -10.25 22.51 -15.45
CA PRO A 196 -10.88 21.23 -15.13
C PRO A 196 -12.21 21.07 -15.84
N VAL A 197 -13.00 22.14 -15.92
CA VAL A 197 -14.33 22.14 -16.56
C VAL A 197 -14.19 21.99 -18.07
N MET A 198 -13.20 22.66 -18.68
CA MET A 198 -12.93 22.54 -20.12
C MET A 198 -12.58 21.09 -20.52
N MET A 199 -11.71 20.43 -19.74
CA MET A 199 -11.38 19.03 -19.97
C MET A 199 -12.59 18.12 -19.70
N TRP A 200 -13.33 18.38 -18.63
CA TRP A 200 -14.53 17.61 -18.28
C TRP A 200 -15.59 17.63 -19.38
N GLN A 201 -15.89 18.82 -19.93
CA GLN A 201 -16.84 18.98 -21.04
C GLN A 201 -16.37 18.23 -22.29
N THR A 202 -15.07 18.26 -22.57
CA THR A 202 -14.47 17.50 -23.69
C THR A 202 -14.70 16.00 -23.51
N PHE A 203 -14.43 15.45 -22.32
CA PHE A 203 -14.66 14.04 -22.04
C PHE A 203 -16.14 13.63 -22.17
N GLN A 204 -17.06 14.51 -21.76
CA GLN A 204 -18.50 14.27 -21.94
C GLN A 204 -18.89 14.26 -23.42
N ALA A 205 -18.37 15.21 -24.21
CA ALA A 205 -18.62 15.30 -25.64
C ALA A 205 -18.11 14.05 -26.39
N ASP A 206 -16.99 13.48 -25.95
CA ASP A 206 -16.40 12.26 -26.50
C ASP A 206 -17.11 10.96 -26.04
N GLY A 207 -18.09 11.06 -25.14
CA GLY A 207 -18.84 9.90 -24.63
C GLY A 207 -17.99 8.95 -23.76
N VAL A 208 -16.89 9.44 -23.20
CA VAL A 208 -16.03 8.72 -22.24
C VAL A 208 -16.40 9.06 -20.80
N PHE A 209 -15.92 8.30 -19.82
CA PHE A 209 -16.28 8.50 -18.42
C PHE A 209 -15.45 9.63 -17.78
N PRO A 210 -15.99 10.85 -17.57
CA PRO A 210 -15.16 12.02 -17.29
C PRO A 210 -14.38 11.93 -15.98
N LYS A 211 -14.95 11.28 -14.95
CA LYS A 211 -14.28 11.06 -13.66
C LYS A 211 -12.97 10.26 -13.82
N LEU A 212 -13.00 9.19 -14.62
CA LEU A 212 -11.84 8.33 -14.82
C LEU A 212 -10.80 9.03 -15.69
N GLU A 213 -11.21 9.65 -16.79
CA GLU A 213 -10.28 10.35 -17.68
C GLU A 213 -9.62 11.56 -16.99
N MET A 214 -10.37 12.28 -16.14
CA MET A 214 -9.81 13.35 -15.32
C MET A 214 -8.75 12.80 -14.35
N ALA A 215 -9.04 11.70 -13.64
CA ALA A 215 -8.08 11.08 -12.73
C ALA A 215 -6.81 10.62 -13.45
N ARG A 216 -6.94 9.99 -14.62
CA ARG A 216 -5.80 9.57 -15.45
C ARG A 216 -4.98 10.74 -15.96
N LEU A 217 -5.64 11.81 -16.40
CA LEU A 217 -4.98 13.04 -16.84
C LEU A 217 -4.13 13.61 -15.69
N LEU A 218 -4.74 13.78 -14.51
CA LEU A 218 -4.06 14.28 -13.32
C LEU A 218 -2.86 13.41 -12.94
N ASN A 219 -3.05 12.09 -12.80
CA ASN A 219 -1.97 11.17 -12.43
C ASN A 219 -0.80 11.23 -13.41
N ARG A 220 -1.08 11.17 -14.72
CA ARG A 220 -0.05 11.27 -15.77
C ARG A 220 0.70 12.61 -15.72
N LEU A 221 -0.01 13.71 -15.48
CA LEU A 221 0.60 15.03 -15.43
C LEU A 221 1.43 15.23 -14.16
N VAL A 222 1.02 14.67 -13.02
CA VAL A 222 1.82 14.66 -11.79
C VAL A 222 3.06 13.80 -11.98
N GLU A 223 2.89 12.55 -12.44
CA GLU A 223 3.99 11.62 -12.72
C GLU A 223 5.03 12.24 -13.66
N SER A 224 4.59 12.89 -14.75
CA SER A 224 5.50 13.56 -15.70
C SER A 224 6.31 14.73 -15.12
N ARG A 225 5.90 15.23 -13.95
CA ARG A 225 6.57 16.33 -13.22
C ARG A 225 7.36 15.82 -12.01
N MET A 226 7.19 14.55 -11.62
CA MET A 226 8.05 13.94 -10.63
C MET A 226 9.43 13.76 -11.27
N GLY A 227 10.43 14.44 -10.70
CA GLY A 227 11.82 14.25 -11.09
C GLY A 227 12.39 12.92 -10.58
N GLU A 228 13.70 12.76 -10.69
CA GLU A 228 14.40 11.66 -10.03
C GLU A 228 14.10 11.63 -8.53
N LEU A 229 13.84 10.43 -8.01
CA LEU A 229 13.52 10.26 -6.61
C LEU A 229 14.81 10.38 -5.80
N ASP A 230 14.88 11.39 -4.94
CA ASP A 230 15.95 11.56 -3.96
C ASP A 230 15.81 10.52 -2.85
N LEU A 231 16.31 9.31 -3.13
CA LEU A 231 16.21 8.13 -2.27
C LEU A 231 17.52 7.33 -2.34
N ASP A 232 18.17 7.18 -1.20
CA ASP A 232 19.33 6.31 -1.02
C ASP A 232 18.95 5.12 -0.13
N LEU A 233 19.02 3.91 -0.68
CA LEU A 233 18.76 2.65 0.01
C LEU A 233 20.02 1.78 0.18
N ASP A 234 21.18 2.22 -0.33
CA ASP A 234 22.43 1.46 -0.25
C ASP A 234 22.82 1.06 1.18
N PRO A 235 22.62 1.91 2.22
CA PRO A 235 22.92 1.53 3.60
C PRO A 235 22.16 0.30 4.10
N PHE A 236 20.99 -0.01 3.53
CA PHE A 236 20.14 -1.12 3.97
C PHE A 236 20.48 -2.45 3.28
N VAL A 237 21.23 -2.40 2.17
CA VAL A 237 21.51 -3.58 1.33
C VAL A 237 22.22 -4.66 2.13
N GLY A 238 23.23 -4.30 2.94
CA GLY A 238 23.95 -5.24 3.80
C GLY A 238 23.03 -5.98 4.78
N THR A 239 22.14 -5.24 5.45
CA THR A 239 21.17 -5.83 6.39
C THR A 239 20.19 -6.78 5.69
N VAL A 240 19.79 -6.50 4.45
CA VAL A 240 18.91 -7.38 3.68
C VAL A 240 19.64 -8.67 3.28
N GLU A 241 20.90 -8.58 2.87
CA GLU A 241 21.72 -9.76 2.54
C GLU A 241 22.02 -10.64 3.77
N GLU A 242 22.23 -10.04 4.94
CA GLU A 242 22.34 -10.77 6.21
C GLU A 242 21.04 -11.53 6.53
N LYS A 243 19.87 -10.87 6.40
CA LYS A 243 18.57 -11.51 6.63
C LYS A 243 18.31 -12.66 5.65
N LYS A 244 18.63 -12.46 4.38
CA LYS A 244 18.54 -13.51 3.35
C LYS A 244 19.45 -14.69 3.67
N SER A 245 20.66 -14.43 4.15
CA SER A 245 21.61 -15.48 4.53
C SER A 245 21.17 -16.24 5.79
N ALA A 246 20.43 -15.59 6.69
CA ALA A 246 19.90 -16.20 7.90
C ALA A 246 18.68 -17.10 7.65
N ASP A 247 17.77 -16.69 6.75
CA ASP A 247 16.59 -17.47 6.36
C ASP A 247 16.21 -17.16 4.89
N GLU A 248 16.75 -17.96 3.97
CA GLU A 248 16.51 -17.80 2.53
C GLU A 248 15.04 -18.03 2.15
N ASP A 249 14.38 -18.98 2.82
CA ASP A 249 12.99 -19.32 2.57
C ASP A 249 12.05 -18.17 3.00
N ASP A 250 12.32 -17.54 4.15
CA ASP A 250 11.55 -16.38 4.59
C ASP A 250 11.78 -15.15 3.72
N TYR A 251 13.03 -14.92 3.32
CA TYR A 251 13.35 -13.87 2.36
C TYR A 251 12.56 -14.07 1.06
N ARG A 252 12.55 -15.29 0.52
CA ARG A 252 11.80 -15.61 -0.70
C ARG A 252 10.29 -15.45 -0.53
N ARG A 253 9.72 -15.88 0.60
CA ARG A 253 8.30 -15.62 0.91
C ARG A 253 7.99 -14.12 0.99
N SER A 254 8.89 -13.34 1.59
CA SER A 254 8.77 -11.87 1.67
C SER A 254 8.77 -11.23 0.29
N MET A 255 9.68 -11.66 -0.59
CA MET A 255 9.73 -11.20 -1.99
C MET A 255 8.42 -11.50 -2.72
N PHE A 256 7.84 -12.69 -2.57
CA PHE A 256 6.54 -12.98 -3.18
C PHE A 256 5.41 -12.08 -2.71
N ARG A 257 5.38 -11.71 -1.42
CA ARG A 257 4.38 -10.77 -0.89
C ARG A 257 4.55 -9.37 -1.50
N VAL A 258 5.78 -8.89 -1.65
CA VAL A 258 6.07 -7.60 -2.30
C VAL A 258 5.69 -7.64 -3.78
N LEU A 259 6.05 -8.70 -4.49
CA LEU A 259 5.73 -8.88 -5.90
C LEU A 259 4.22 -8.95 -6.14
N GLU A 260 3.47 -9.59 -5.25
CA GLU A 260 2.00 -9.57 -5.28
C GLU A 260 1.48 -8.15 -5.10
N GLY A 261 1.97 -7.39 -4.11
CA GLY A 261 1.55 -6.00 -3.87
C GLY A 261 1.79 -5.07 -5.06
N GLU A 262 2.86 -5.30 -5.83
CA GLU A 262 3.15 -4.58 -7.08
C GLU A 262 2.15 -4.93 -8.21
N ARG A 263 1.74 -6.19 -8.28
CA ARG A 263 1.03 -6.75 -9.44
C ARG A 263 -0.47 -6.85 -9.25
N PHE A 264 -0.96 -6.97 -8.02
CA PHE A 264 -2.30 -7.47 -7.76
C PHE A 264 -2.94 -6.80 -6.55
N VAL A 265 -4.15 -6.27 -6.74
CA VAL A 265 -4.96 -5.70 -5.65
C VAL A 265 -6.05 -6.68 -5.26
N ARG A 266 -6.06 -7.10 -4.00
CA ARG A 266 -7.08 -8.03 -3.48
C ARG A 266 -8.47 -7.39 -3.46
N ASN A 267 -9.50 -8.23 -3.61
CA ASN A 267 -10.90 -7.82 -3.67
C ASN A 267 -11.33 -6.90 -2.51
N ALA A 268 -10.78 -7.10 -1.30
CA ALA A 268 -11.09 -6.29 -0.13
C ALA A 268 -10.74 -4.79 -0.29
N ARG A 269 -9.86 -4.44 -1.24
CA ARG A 269 -9.45 -3.06 -1.56
C ARG A 269 -10.11 -2.51 -2.83
N LEU A 270 -11.00 -3.28 -3.46
CA LEU A 270 -11.66 -2.92 -4.71
C LEU A 270 -13.14 -2.60 -4.46
N ASP A 271 -13.67 -1.61 -5.18
CA ASP A 271 -15.09 -1.28 -5.15
C ASP A 271 -15.93 -2.49 -5.64
N ALA A 272 -16.93 -2.89 -4.86
CA ALA A 272 -17.78 -4.06 -5.13
C ALA A 272 -18.76 -3.84 -6.31
N GLY A 273 -19.10 -2.59 -6.62
CA GLY A 273 -19.98 -2.20 -7.72
C GLY A 273 -19.25 -2.07 -9.06
N PHE A 274 -17.91 -2.15 -9.06
CA PHE A 274 -17.10 -1.80 -10.21
C PHE A 274 -16.17 -2.93 -10.65
N TYR A 275 -16.40 -3.44 -11.86
CA TYR A 275 -15.45 -4.33 -12.52
C TYR A 275 -14.61 -3.58 -13.55
N ALA A 276 -13.38 -4.03 -13.73
CA ALA A 276 -12.44 -3.47 -14.69
C ALA A 276 -11.65 -4.59 -15.38
N THR A 277 -10.86 -4.19 -16.36
CA THR A 277 -9.82 -5.03 -16.92
C THR A 277 -8.88 -5.54 -15.83
N GLY A 278 -8.47 -6.79 -15.93
CA GLY A 278 -7.55 -7.43 -14.99
C GLY A 278 -8.23 -8.04 -13.78
N ASP A 279 -9.53 -7.82 -13.57
CA ASP A 279 -10.27 -8.50 -12.50
C ASP A 279 -10.19 -10.01 -12.66
N VAL A 280 -9.80 -10.70 -11.59
CA VAL A 280 -9.69 -12.15 -11.52
C VAL A 280 -10.82 -12.71 -10.67
N PHE A 281 -11.46 -13.74 -11.20
CA PHE A 281 -12.60 -14.41 -10.61
C PHE A 281 -12.29 -15.88 -10.39
N SER A 282 -12.68 -16.40 -9.24
CA SER A 282 -12.64 -17.83 -8.95
C SER A 282 -14.03 -18.44 -9.14
N PHE A 283 -14.09 -19.57 -9.83
CA PHE A 283 -15.30 -20.38 -10.02
C PHE A 283 -15.07 -21.75 -9.40
N ARG A 284 -16.02 -22.22 -8.60
CA ARG A 284 -16.03 -23.62 -8.13
C ARG A 284 -16.41 -24.53 -9.28
N VAL A 285 -15.69 -25.64 -9.42
CA VAL A 285 -16.05 -26.69 -10.36
C VAL A 285 -17.21 -27.48 -9.75
N PRO A 286 -18.36 -27.64 -10.44
CA PRO A 286 -19.47 -28.47 -9.95
C PRO A 286 -18.98 -29.87 -9.57
N ASP A 287 -19.53 -30.41 -8.48
CA ASP A 287 -19.22 -31.76 -7.98
C ASP A 287 -17.74 -32.00 -7.65
N SER A 288 -16.98 -30.93 -7.39
CA SER A 288 -15.57 -30.98 -7.00
C SER A 288 -15.22 -29.86 -6.01
N ASN A 289 -14.21 -30.10 -5.17
CA ASN A 289 -13.60 -29.05 -4.34
C ASN A 289 -12.59 -28.18 -5.11
N GLN A 290 -12.45 -28.38 -6.42
CA GLN A 290 -11.53 -27.61 -7.24
C GLN A 290 -12.07 -26.23 -7.60
N VAL A 291 -11.15 -25.27 -7.72
CA VAL A 291 -11.42 -23.90 -8.12
C VAL A 291 -10.67 -23.60 -9.40
N THR A 292 -11.33 -22.93 -10.35
CA THR A 292 -10.70 -22.39 -11.56
C THR A 292 -10.69 -20.88 -11.51
N TYR A 293 -9.61 -20.28 -11.99
CA TYR A 293 -9.44 -18.82 -12.02
C TYR A 293 -9.55 -18.29 -13.44
N TRP A 294 -10.18 -17.14 -13.58
CA TRP A 294 -10.46 -16.50 -14.86
C TRP A 294 -10.21 -15.00 -14.77
N ILE A 295 -9.55 -14.42 -15.77
CA ILE A 295 -9.16 -13.00 -15.79
C ILE A 295 -9.91 -12.22 -16.87
N ASN A 296 -10.45 -11.06 -16.52
CA ASN A 296 -11.11 -10.18 -17.47
C ASN A 296 -10.10 -9.42 -18.34
N VAL A 297 -10.22 -9.55 -19.66
CA VAL A 297 -9.40 -8.81 -20.63
C VAL A 297 -10.18 -7.75 -21.40
N ARG A 298 -11.47 -7.57 -21.09
CA ARG A 298 -12.29 -6.53 -21.72
C ARG A 298 -11.68 -5.15 -21.47
N ALA A 299 -11.69 -4.29 -22.49
CA ALA A 299 -11.16 -2.93 -22.39
C ALA A 299 -11.83 -2.15 -21.24
N GLU A 300 -11.06 -1.31 -20.55
CA GLU A 300 -11.52 -0.65 -19.34
C GLU A 300 -12.72 0.27 -19.63
N CYS A 301 -12.67 1.05 -20.72
CA CYS A 301 -13.76 1.94 -21.16
C CYS A 301 -15.10 1.25 -21.35
N ASP A 302 -15.07 -0.03 -21.73
CA ASP A 302 -16.28 -0.84 -21.84
C ASP A 302 -16.77 -1.21 -20.44
N CYS A 303 -15.88 -1.69 -19.56
CA CYS A 303 -16.22 -2.16 -18.22
C CYS A 303 -17.00 -1.14 -17.36
N LEU A 304 -16.82 0.16 -17.60
CA LEU A 304 -17.43 1.26 -16.85
C LEU A 304 -18.93 1.45 -17.13
N ARG A 305 -19.45 0.92 -18.23
CA ARG A 305 -20.84 1.09 -18.66
C ARG A 305 -21.72 0.10 -17.89
N GLY A 306 -21.92 0.37 -16.59
CA GLY A 306 -22.69 -0.45 -15.66
C GLY A 306 -24.14 -0.60 -16.09
N GLY A 307 -24.48 -1.75 -16.66
CA GLY A 307 -25.83 -2.14 -17.04
C GLY A 307 -25.98 -3.66 -17.10
N ASP A 308 -27.21 -4.15 -17.01
CA ASP A 308 -27.51 -5.59 -16.92
C ASP A 308 -27.08 -6.39 -18.17
N SER A 309 -26.92 -5.72 -19.31
CA SER A 309 -26.43 -6.30 -20.57
C SER A 309 -24.91 -6.34 -20.68
N HIS A 310 -24.17 -5.87 -19.67
CA HIS A 310 -22.72 -5.77 -19.72
C HIS A 310 -22.05 -7.16 -19.62
N GLU A 311 -21.14 -7.45 -20.55
CA GLU A 311 -20.41 -8.72 -20.62
C GLU A 311 -18.94 -8.55 -20.22
N LEU A 312 -18.43 -9.39 -19.34
CA LEU A 312 -16.99 -9.49 -19.09
C LEU A 312 -16.39 -10.55 -20.01
N TYR A 313 -15.17 -10.32 -20.48
CA TYR A 313 -14.49 -11.23 -21.40
C TYR A 313 -13.39 -11.93 -20.62
N LEU A 314 -13.70 -13.14 -20.16
CA LEU A 314 -12.88 -13.87 -19.21
C LEU A 314 -12.01 -14.89 -19.91
N LEU A 315 -10.70 -14.82 -19.72
CA LEU A 315 -9.76 -15.87 -20.11
C LEU A 315 -9.54 -16.83 -18.97
N ARG A 316 -9.61 -18.14 -19.23
CA ARG A 316 -9.23 -19.14 -18.24
C ARG A 316 -7.75 -19.01 -17.91
N THR A 317 -7.40 -19.15 -16.65
CA THR A 317 -6.01 -19.23 -16.22
C THR A 317 -5.66 -20.64 -15.76
N LYS A 318 -4.41 -21.02 -15.97
CA LYS A 318 -3.84 -22.28 -15.52
C LYS A 318 -2.65 -22.00 -14.62
N GLU A 319 -2.65 -22.57 -13.44
CA GLU A 319 -1.48 -22.48 -12.54
C GLU A 319 -0.28 -23.21 -13.16
N ILE A 320 0.89 -22.60 -13.05
CA ILE A 320 2.17 -23.16 -13.49
C ILE A 320 2.94 -23.58 -12.25
N VAL A 321 3.17 -24.89 -12.14
CA VAL A 321 4.03 -25.49 -11.13
C VAL A 321 5.50 -25.31 -11.56
N ASP A 322 6.39 -25.11 -10.59
CA ASP A 322 7.83 -24.92 -10.80
C ASP A 322 8.18 -23.78 -11.78
N ALA A 323 7.43 -22.67 -11.68
CA ALA A 323 7.54 -21.54 -12.59
C ALA A 323 8.94 -20.87 -12.62
N ASP A 324 9.74 -21.07 -11.58
CA ASP A 324 11.11 -20.55 -11.50
C ASP A 324 12.01 -21.08 -12.62
N ASN A 325 11.77 -22.32 -13.07
CA ASN A 325 12.51 -22.94 -14.16
C ASN A 325 12.22 -22.29 -15.53
N LEU A 326 11.25 -21.37 -15.58
CA LEU A 326 10.90 -20.61 -16.78
C LEU A 326 11.56 -19.24 -16.81
N ILE A 327 12.19 -18.80 -15.73
CA ILE A 327 12.84 -17.49 -15.64
C ILE A 327 14.18 -17.54 -16.36
N ASP A 328 14.39 -16.56 -17.22
CA ASP A 328 15.66 -16.26 -17.85
C ASP A 328 16.64 -15.71 -16.78
N PRO A 329 17.77 -16.37 -16.52
CA PRO A 329 18.72 -15.90 -15.51
C PRO A 329 19.37 -14.56 -15.86
N ASP A 330 19.47 -14.21 -17.14
CA ASP A 330 20.14 -13.00 -17.60
C ASP A 330 19.20 -11.80 -17.64
N TYR A 331 17.92 -12.03 -17.98
CA TYR A 331 16.94 -10.96 -18.21
C TYR A 331 15.76 -10.95 -17.23
N GLY A 332 15.61 -11.96 -16.38
CA GLY A 332 14.46 -12.12 -15.48
C GLY A 332 13.12 -12.33 -16.20
N ALA A 333 13.14 -12.54 -17.52
CA ALA A 333 11.96 -12.70 -18.36
C ALA A 333 11.51 -14.17 -18.42
N ILE A 334 10.27 -14.45 -18.79
CA ILE A 334 9.78 -15.83 -18.94
C ILE A 334 10.18 -16.38 -20.32
N LEU A 335 11.09 -17.37 -20.35
CA LEU A 335 11.75 -17.91 -21.56
C LEU A 335 10.85 -18.65 -22.55
N LYS A 336 9.71 -19.20 -22.10
CA LYS A 336 8.93 -20.19 -22.87
C LYS A 336 7.43 -19.89 -22.94
N GLU A 337 7.08 -18.61 -22.87
CA GLU A 337 5.69 -18.18 -23.01
C GLU A 337 5.20 -18.35 -24.45
N LYS A 338 4.20 -19.21 -24.66
CA LYS A 338 3.66 -19.46 -26.00
C LYS A 338 2.86 -18.26 -26.51
N ASP A 339 2.76 -18.13 -27.83
CA ASP A 339 1.93 -17.09 -28.45
C ASP A 339 0.44 -17.18 -28.05
N SER A 340 -0.02 -18.35 -27.57
CA SER A 340 -1.42 -18.60 -27.18
C SER A 340 -1.69 -18.39 -25.70
N GLU A 341 -0.73 -17.84 -24.97
CA GLU A 341 -0.88 -17.54 -23.56
C GLU A 341 -0.12 -16.28 -23.12
N ALA A 342 -0.46 -15.81 -21.93
CA ALA A 342 0.34 -14.87 -21.17
C ALA A 342 0.52 -15.39 -19.75
N ILE A 343 1.76 -15.45 -19.30
CA ILE A 343 2.18 -15.87 -17.97
C ILE A 343 2.35 -14.62 -17.11
N VAL A 344 1.75 -14.66 -15.93
CA VAL A 344 1.95 -13.69 -14.86
C VAL A 344 2.61 -14.44 -13.71
N TYR A 345 3.91 -14.23 -13.57
CA TYR A 345 4.72 -14.80 -12.49
C TYR A 345 4.35 -14.17 -11.15
N ALA A 346 4.25 -14.99 -10.10
CA ALA A 346 3.91 -14.55 -8.75
C ALA A 346 2.68 -13.61 -8.69
N MET A 347 1.60 -13.99 -9.37
CA MET A 347 0.42 -13.14 -9.51
C MET A 347 -0.28 -12.89 -8.17
N PHE A 348 -0.52 -13.94 -7.39
CA PHE A 348 -1.08 -13.86 -6.04
C PHE A 348 -0.80 -15.16 -5.25
N ASP A 349 -0.67 -15.05 -3.92
CA ASP A 349 -0.26 -16.14 -3.01
C ASP A 349 1.07 -16.81 -3.41
N GLY A 350 1.98 -16.06 -4.04
CA GLY A 350 3.24 -16.60 -4.61
C GLY A 350 3.05 -17.55 -5.81
N ARG A 351 1.83 -17.71 -6.31
CA ARG A 351 1.51 -18.62 -7.42
C ARG A 351 1.61 -17.93 -8.78
N THR A 352 2.01 -18.70 -9.78
CA THR A 352 2.16 -18.24 -11.17
C THR A 352 1.04 -18.79 -12.04
N PHE A 353 0.47 -17.94 -12.91
CA PHE A 353 -0.66 -18.32 -13.75
C PHE A 353 -0.43 -17.96 -15.21
N ALA A 354 -0.85 -18.86 -16.11
CA ALA A 354 -0.92 -18.65 -17.55
C ALA A 354 -2.37 -18.42 -17.99
N ALA A 355 -2.69 -17.22 -18.45
CA ALA A 355 -3.96 -16.92 -19.12
C ALA A 355 -3.98 -17.55 -20.51
N GLN A 356 -4.95 -18.43 -20.76
CA GLN A 356 -5.06 -19.23 -21.98
C GLN A 356 -5.94 -18.51 -23.01
N PHE A 357 -5.35 -18.03 -24.11
CA PHE A 357 -6.05 -17.18 -25.09
C PHE A 357 -7.14 -17.89 -25.90
N ARG A 358 -7.09 -19.23 -25.94
CA ARG A 358 -8.12 -20.05 -26.58
C ARG A 358 -9.39 -20.18 -25.75
N ASP A 359 -9.27 -20.00 -24.45
CA ASP A 359 -10.33 -20.30 -23.48
C ASP A 359 -11.01 -19.00 -23.03
N LEU A 360 -11.61 -18.29 -23.99
CA LEU A 360 -12.40 -17.08 -23.72
C LEU A 360 -13.86 -17.44 -23.44
N LYS A 361 -14.40 -16.89 -22.35
CA LYS A 361 -15.82 -16.97 -22.01
C LYS A 361 -16.40 -15.57 -21.81
N PRO A 362 -17.33 -15.11 -22.67
CA PRO A 362 -18.13 -13.93 -22.38
C PRO A 362 -19.14 -14.26 -21.27
N VAL A 363 -19.22 -13.42 -20.23
CA VAL A 363 -20.16 -13.62 -19.12
C VAL A 363 -20.89 -12.33 -18.81
N LYS A 364 -22.23 -12.40 -18.82
CA LYS A 364 -23.09 -11.27 -18.43
C LYS A 364 -23.00 -11.00 -16.93
N PHE A 365 -22.97 -9.73 -16.56
CA PHE A 365 -22.85 -9.25 -15.20
C PHE A 365 -23.89 -9.86 -14.23
N LYS A 366 -25.16 -9.92 -14.64
CA LYS A 366 -26.24 -10.51 -13.82
C LYS A 366 -26.03 -12.00 -13.54
N THR A 367 -25.50 -12.74 -14.52
CA THR A 367 -25.24 -14.19 -14.42
C THR A 367 -24.01 -14.47 -13.58
N LEU A 368 -23.01 -13.59 -13.65
CA LEU A 368 -21.82 -13.66 -12.82
C LEU A 368 -22.29 -13.83 -11.36
N ARG A 369 -23.09 -12.91 -10.79
CA ARG A 369 -23.28 -12.69 -9.32
C ARG A 369 -23.61 -13.93 -8.45
N LYS A 370 -24.00 -15.06 -9.04
CA LYS A 370 -24.37 -16.29 -8.35
C LYS A 370 -23.22 -17.30 -8.17
N ASP A 371 -22.25 -17.31 -9.09
CA ASP A 371 -21.34 -18.47 -9.26
C ASP A 371 -19.83 -18.15 -9.18
N TYR A 372 -19.45 -16.92 -8.80
CA TYR A 372 -18.04 -16.53 -8.66
C TYR A 372 -17.76 -15.79 -7.36
N VAL A 373 -16.46 -15.72 -7.05
CA VAL A 373 -15.89 -14.80 -6.08
C VAL A 373 -14.80 -13.98 -6.77
N ARG A 374 -14.85 -12.65 -6.70
CA ARG A 374 -13.75 -11.81 -7.19
C ARG A 374 -12.58 -11.99 -6.24
N VAL A 375 -11.44 -12.39 -6.77
CA VAL A 375 -10.20 -12.60 -6.01
C VAL A 375 -9.45 -11.27 -5.85
N GLY A 376 -9.42 -10.48 -6.92
CA GLY A 376 -8.74 -9.20 -6.98
C GLY A 376 -8.58 -8.72 -8.41
N ARG A 377 -7.60 -7.84 -8.66
CA ARG A 377 -7.32 -7.21 -9.95
C ARG A 377 -5.84 -7.20 -10.24
N LEU A 378 -5.47 -7.69 -11.41
CA LEU A 378 -4.14 -7.52 -11.98
C LEU A 378 -3.93 -6.07 -12.42
N LEU A 379 -2.83 -5.46 -12.01
CA LEU A 379 -2.47 -4.08 -12.27
C LEU A 379 -1.63 -3.91 -13.54
N PRO A 380 -1.60 -2.69 -14.12
CA PRO A 380 -0.56 -2.31 -15.08
C PRO A 380 0.85 -2.42 -14.46
N PRO A 381 1.89 -2.73 -15.25
CA PRO A 381 1.86 -3.00 -16.69
C PRO A 381 1.39 -4.43 -17.06
N PHE A 382 1.19 -5.31 -16.08
CA PHE A 382 0.94 -6.75 -16.31
C PHE A 382 -0.38 -7.01 -17.04
N VAL A 383 -1.46 -6.31 -16.64
CA VAL A 383 -2.74 -6.39 -17.35
C VAL A 383 -2.67 -5.82 -18.76
N THR A 384 -1.91 -4.74 -18.95
CA THR A 384 -1.69 -4.12 -20.27
C THR A 384 -0.96 -5.08 -21.20
N ARG A 385 0.11 -5.72 -20.71
CA ARG A 385 0.85 -6.77 -21.43
C ARG A 385 -0.05 -7.95 -21.79
N LEU A 386 -0.87 -8.42 -20.86
CA LEU A 386 -1.86 -9.48 -21.10
C LEU A 386 -2.81 -9.10 -22.26
N GLN A 387 -3.39 -7.90 -22.23
CA GLN A 387 -4.28 -7.42 -23.29
C GLN A 387 -3.57 -7.30 -24.63
N GLN A 388 -2.35 -6.77 -24.66
CA GLN A 388 -1.56 -6.64 -25.89
C GLN A 388 -1.25 -8.00 -26.51
N ARG A 389 -0.81 -8.98 -25.70
CA ARG A 389 -0.57 -10.35 -26.19
C ARG A 389 -1.85 -11.01 -26.68
N TYR A 390 -2.96 -10.80 -25.98
CA TYR A 390 -4.26 -11.33 -26.41
C TYR A 390 -4.75 -10.68 -27.73
N ALA A 391 -4.56 -9.36 -27.90
CA ALA A 391 -4.88 -8.68 -29.14
C ALA A 391 -4.03 -9.22 -30.31
N ALA A 392 -2.72 -9.39 -30.10
CA ALA A 392 -1.82 -9.99 -31.08
C ALA A 392 -2.23 -11.44 -31.43
N TYR A 393 -2.72 -12.20 -30.45
CA TYR A 393 -3.25 -13.55 -30.67
C TYR A 393 -4.47 -13.57 -31.61
N ILE A 394 -5.39 -12.63 -31.45
CA ILE A 394 -6.60 -12.53 -32.30
C ILE A 394 -6.22 -12.11 -33.72
N GLN A 395 -5.24 -11.21 -33.87
CA GLN A 395 -4.83 -10.65 -35.16
C GLN A 395 -3.93 -11.56 -36.01
N ARG A 396 -3.57 -12.76 -35.51
CA ARG A 396 -2.57 -13.63 -36.15
C ARG A 396 -2.80 -13.79 -37.65
N PRO A 397 -1.79 -13.48 -38.49
CA PRO A 397 -1.87 -13.76 -39.91
C PRO A 397 -1.96 -15.27 -40.13
N GLY A 398 -2.88 -15.70 -40.98
CA GLY A 398 -3.06 -17.10 -41.37
C GLY A 398 -1.89 -17.59 -42.22
N LEU A 399 -0.78 -17.97 -41.58
CA LEU A 399 0.36 -18.56 -42.28
C LEU A 399 0.08 -20.03 -42.60
N PRO A 400 0.50 -20.53 -43.77
CA PRO A 400 0.39 -21.94 -44.10
C PRO A 400 1.17 -22.79 -43.09
N ARG A 401 0.59 -23.91 -42.66
CA ARG A 401 1.28 -24.83 -41.73
C ARG A 401 2.49 -25.44 -42.43
N ILE A 402 3.59 -25.55 -41.69
CA ILE A 402 4.75 -26.33 -42.14
C ILE A 402 4.31 -27.79 -42.32
N PRO A 403 4.54 -28.41 -43.50
CA PRO A 403 4.15 -29.78 -43.78
C PRO A 403 4.61 -30.76 -42.68
N PRO A 404 3.76 -31.70 -42.23
CA PRO A 404 4.11 -32.65 -41.18
C PRO A 404 5.40 -33.43 -41.46
N ALA A 405 5.69 -33.72 -42.73
CA ALA A 405 6.91 -34.42 -43.17
C ALA A 405 8.23 -33.71 -42.78
N LEU A 406 8.19 -32.40 -42.50
CA LEU A 406 9.36 -31.61 -42.07
C LEU A 406 9.42 -31.40 -40.56
N LYS A 407 8.39 -31.81 -39.81
CA LYS A 407 8.43 -31.80 -38.36
C LYS A 407 9.32 -32.95 -37.92
N ARG A 408 10.55 -32.64 -37.49
CA ARG A 408 11.35 -33.61 -36.73
C ARG A 408 10.55 -33.96 -35.48
N THR A 409 9.90 -35.12 -35.47
CA THR A 409 9.51 -35.77 -34.23
C THR A 409 10.80 -35.94 -33.45
N GLY A 410 10.94 -35.21 -32.34
CA GLY A 410 12.08 -35.37 -31.46
C GLY A 410 12.18 -36.84 -31.11
N GLY A 411 13.17 -37.52 -31.70
CA GLY A 411 13.52 -38.87 -31.31
C GLY A 411 13.92 -38.81 -29.85
N ALA A 412 13.18 -39.53 -29.02
CA ALA A 412 13.79 -40.12 -27.85
C ALA A 412 14.99 -40.93 -28.37
N GLY A 413 16.19 -40.57 -27.92
CA GLY A 413 17.35 -41.44 -28.07
C GLY A 413 17.18 -42.68 -27.18
N GLY A 414 17.76 -43.79 -27.62
CA GLY A 414 17.81 -45.06 -26.88
C GLY A 414 17.41 -46.23 -27.74
#